data_AF-A0A9P5YDS5-F1
#
_entry.id   AF-A0A9P5YDS5-F1
#
_cell.length_a   1.000
_cell.length_b   1.000
_cell.length_c   1.000
_cell.angle_alpha   90.00
_cell.angle_beta   90.00
_cell.angle_gamma   90.00
#
_symmetry.space_group_name_H-M   'P 1'
#
loop_
_entity.id
_entity.type
_entity.pdbx_description
1 polymer ?
#
loop_
_entity_poly.entity_id
_entity_poly.type
_entity_poly.pdbx_seq_one_letter_code
_entity_poly.pdbx_strand_id
1 'polypeptide(L)'
;MFSNRIARIRSTKGVGSHRYSSQLSQKYPFRQLRAYPFQLSPEDAVVQLAPYASTLCVFKNFLGSLGARYLPGFGFEPIRPLRITPVYFPAWVVDAEVQVDVSYNDTQRMTTAHIHDSYLPGSDFRILSLSSFFSRQLRAIEPVIFTPELETQYNTEVACLPYTISPFTVLDIARTLSYTDATITPNLRFKPPSIKPELFAAYPVLIPLYVAQYEPRLPSSSTTPRTITLFMEAYSSTGRIFTENVDASFRKDLSDTMPALTSFLESLQRIEGEAHSLRGVPSPFIRIAGMLMPDNRELPQPVMNWLDKHLESPGTAEILALKTSALTDTDPRIREYTLQERETNLEWMKLGAEISSLNMIVETMSSATKGARVTTIGGGKDIDPAQLMAGAVKSMRMKIEGLEVKRKETIPTWWTSWLKDSTT
;
A
#
# COMPACT_ATOMS: atom_id res chain seq x y z
N MET A 1 -44.81 6.35 -14.33
CA MET A 1 -44.27 5.35 -15.28
C MET A 1 -42.76 5.41 -15.26
N PHE A 2 -42.12 4.55 -14.44
CA PHE A 2 -40.86 3.83 -14.69
C PHE A 2 -40.50 3.15 -13.37
N SER A 3 -40.89 1.87 -13.30
CA SER A 3 -40.84 1.00 -12.13
C SER A 3 -39.70 0.00 -12.26
N ASN A 4 -39.04 -0.28 -11.13
CA ASN A 4 -38.57 -1.59 -10.69
C ASN A 4 -37.65 -2.39 -11.63
N ARG A 5 -36.35 -2.42 -11.29
CA ARG A 5 -35.50 -3.61 -11.49
C ARG A 5 -34.70 -3.89 -10.21
N ILE A 6 -35.32 -4.64 -9.29
CA ILE A 6 -34.61 -5.38 -8.25
C ILE A 6 -34.89 -6.85 -8.53
N ALA A 7 -33.83 -7.58 -8.86
CA ALA A 7 -33.88 -9.01 -9.12
C ALA A 7 -34.26 -9.75 -7.81
N ARG A 8 -35.41 -10.42 -7.82
CA ARG A 8 -35.79 -11.42 -6.82
C ARG A 8 -35.03 -12.71 -7.10
N ILE A 9 -34.20 -13.15 -6.16
CA ILE A 9 -33.68 -14.51 -6.13
C ILE A 9 -34.83 -15.42 -5.64
N ARG A 10 -35.34 -16.27 -6.53
CA ARG A 10 -36.32 -17.32 -6.19
C ARG A 10 -35.58 -18.55 -5.67
N SER A 11 -35.98 -19.01 -4.49
CA SER A 11 -35.66 -20.34 -3.95
C SER A 11 -36.30 -21.42 -4.83
N THR A 12 -35.50 -22.30 -5.43
CA THR A 12 -35.97 -23.53 -6.10
C THR A 12 -35.73 -24.74 -5.20
N LYS A 13 -36.81 -25.51 -4.95
CA LYS A 13 -36.74 -26.88 -4.44
C LYS A 13 -36.69 -27.85 -5.62
N GLY A 14 -35.82 -28.85 -5.56
CA GLY A 14 -35.81 -29.98 -6.50
C GLY A 14 -34.50 -30.75 -6.48
N VAL A 15 -34.50 -31.88 -5.77
CA VAL A 15 -33.36 -32.79 -5.56
C VAL A 15 -33.01 -33.54 -6.84
N GLY A 16 -31.78 -33.40 -7.29
CA GLY A 16 -31.09 -34.33 -8.18
C GLY A 16 -29.70 -34.58 -7.61
N SER A 17 -29.43 -35.81 -7.16
CA SER A 17 -28.11 -36.22 -6.68
C SER A 17 -27.15 -36.36 -7.85
N HIS A 18 -26.62 -35.23 -8.29
CA HIS A 18 -25.41 -35.21 -9.11
C HIS A 18 -24.22 -35.34 -8.16
N ARG A 19 -23.41 -36.39 -8.35
CA ARG A 19 -22.07 -36.46 -7.79
C ARG A 19 -21.23 -35.37 -8.47
N TYR A 20 -21.25 -34.18 -7.89
CA TYR A 20 -20.30 -33.13 -8.22
C TYR A 20 -18.94 -33.58 -7.68
N SER A 21 -18.01 -33.86 -8.59
CA SER A 21 -16.60 -33.69 -8.29
C SER A 21 -16.43 -32.19 -7.99
N SER A 22 -16.55 -31.81 -6.73
CA SER A 22 -16.30 -30.45 -6.25
C SER A 22 -14.80 -30.20 -6.29
N GLN A 23 -14.25 -29.99 -7.49
CA GLN A 23 -13.11 -29.09 -7.57
C GLN A 23 -13.64 -27.74 -7.10
N LEU A 24 -13.39 -27.44 -5.83
CA LEU A 24 -13.65 -26.13 -5.26
C LEU A 24 -12.96 -25.12 -6.20
N SER A 25 -13.76 -24.38 -6.95
CA SER A 25 -13.29 -23.26 -7.76
C SER A 25 -12.55 -22.32 -6.83
N GLN A 26 -11.21 -22.37 -6.85
CA GLN A 26 -10.39 -21.50 -6.02
C GLN A 26 -10.75 -20.05 -6.37
N LYS A 27 -11.25 -19.31 -5.37
CA LYS A 27 -11.77 -17.93 -5.55
C LYS A 27 -10.70 -16.96 -6.03
N TYR A 28 -9.44 -17.29 -5.74
CA TYR A 28 -8.26 -16.56 -6.16
C TYR A 28 -7.31 -17.46 -6.96
N PRO A 29 -6.61 -16.93 -7.98
CA PRO A 29 -5.74 -17.74 -8.82
C PRO A 29 -4.38 -18.06 -8.19
N PHE A 30 -4.06 -17.47 -7.03
CA PHE A 30 -2.71 -17.51 -6.43
C PHE A 30 -2.59 -18.61 -5.37
N ARG A 31 -1.60 -19.50 -5.53
CA ARG A 31 -1.26 -20.53 -4.53
C ARG A 31 -0.51 -19.93 -3.35
N GLN A 32 0.21 -18.85 -3.59
CA GLN A 32 1.05 -18.16 -2.60
C GLN A 32 0.28 -17.06 -1.84
N LEU A 33 -1.06 -17.04 -1.98
CA LEU A 33 -1.92 -16.07 -1.35
C LEU A 33 -1.90 -16.23 0.17
N ARG A 34 -1.57 -15.13 0.85
CA ARG A 34 -1.67 -15.03 2.30
C ARG A 34 -2.83 -14.15 2.70
N ALA A 35 -3.39 -14.36 3.88
CA ALA A 35 -4.49 -13.59 4.41
C ALA A 35 -4.21 -13.21 5.87
N TYR A 36 -4.52 -11.97 6.22
CA TYR A 36 -4.50 -11.55 7.61
C TYR A 36 -5.81 -11.98 8.30
N PRO A 37 -5.75 -12.55 9.52
CA PRO A 37 -6.95 -13.00 10.20
C PRO A 37 -7.78 -11.81 10.71
N PHE A 38 -9.09 -11.99 10.79
CA PHE A 38 -9.96 -11.06 11.52
C PHE A 38 -9.69 -11.17 13.02
N GLN A 39 -9.31 -10.07 13.65
CA GLN A 39 -9.12 -9.98 15.11
C GLN A 39 -10.32 -9.41 15.85
N LEU A 40 -11.40 -9.10 15.13
CA LEU A 40 -12.56 -8.43 15.67
C LEU A 40 -13.83 -9.13 15.16
N SER A 41 -14.83 -9.27 16.03
CA SER A 41 -16.16 -9.74 15.64
C SER A 41 -16.96 -8.62 14.94
N PRO A 42 -18.01 -8.95 14.16
CA PRO A 42 -18.89 -7.94 13.57
C PRO A 42 -19.53 -7.02 14.62
N GLU A 43 -19.91 -7.56 15.77
CA GLU A 43 -20.54 -6.84 16.88
C GLU A 43 -19.57 -5.84 17.51
N ASP A 44 -18.33 -6.26 17.74
CA ASP A 44 -17.30 -5.35 18.26
C ASP A 44 -16.93 -4.28 17.23
N ALA A 45 -16.92 -4.61 15.93
CA ALA A 45 -16.73 -3.64 14.86
C ALA A 45 -17.83 -2.57 14.88
N VAL A 46 -19.09 -2.97 15.11
CA VAL A 46 -20.21 -2.02 15.29
C VAL A 46 -19.94 -1.08 16.46
N VAL A 47 -19.49 -1.59 17.61
CA VAL A 47 -19.15 -0.75 18.78
C VAL A 47 -18.01 0.22 18.47
N GLN A 48 -16.99 -0.21 17.73
CA GLN A 48 -15.85 0.65 17.35
C GLN A 48 -16.24 1.75 16.36
N LEU A 49 -17.11 1.44 15.40
CA LEU A 49 -17.62 2.37 14.38
C LEU A 49 -18.65 3.35 14.94
N ALA A 50 -19.42 2.95 15.95
CA ALA A 50 -20.60 3.65 16.41
C ALA A 50 -20.40 5.15 16.76
N PRO A 51 -19.34 5.58 17.48
CA PRO A 51 -19.14 7.00 17.75
C PRO A 51 -19.00 7.83 16.48
N TYR A 52 -18.23 7.33 15.51
CA TYR A 52 -17.99 8.01 14.23
C TYR A 52 -19.23 8.03 13.35
N ALA A 53 -19.91 6.88 13.25
CA ALA A 53 -21.18 6.77 12.53
C ALA A 53 -22.24 7.70 13.12
N SER A 54 -22.31 7.79 14.46
CA SER A 54 -23.24 8.67 15.16
C SER A 54 -22.97 10.14 14.82
N THR A 55 -21.71 10.57 14.87
CA THR A 55 -21.30 11.93 14.47
C THR A 55 -21.72 12.24 13.03
N LEU A 56 -21.46 11.33 12.08
CA LEU A 56 -21.87 11.49 10.67
C LEU A 56 -23.39 11.43 10.47
N CYS A 57 -24.11 10.76 11.36
CA CYS A 57 -25.56 10.69 11.40
C CYS A 57 -26.17 11.75 12.34
N VAL A 58 -25.61 12.96 12.38
CA VAL A 58 -26.18 14.10 13.12
C VAL A 58 -26.28 13.83 14.63
N PHE A 59 -25.22 13.23 15.19
CA PHE A 59 -25.12 12.81 16.60
C PHE A 59 -26.24 11.86 17.07
N LYS A 60 -26.88 11.13 16.16
CA LYS A 60 -27.91 10.13 16.49
C LYS A 60 -27.33 9.08 17.43
N ASN A 61 -27.89 8.98 18.64
CA ASN A 61 -27.45 8.06 19.68
C ASN A 61 -25.94 8.16 20.02
N PHE A 62 -25.41 9.39 20.08
CA PHE A 62 -23.98 9.62 20.32
C PHE A 62 -23.53 9.15 21.71
N LEU A 63 -24.28 9.50 22.77
CA LEU A 63 -23.96 9.09 24.13
C LEU A 63 -24.07 7.57 24.30
N GLY A 64 -25.08 6.92 23.71
CA GLY A 64 -25.18 5.46 23.71
C GLY A 64 -24.00 4.81 22.98
N SER A 65 -23.56 5.39 21.87
CA SER A 65 -22.40 4.91 21.11
C SER A 65 -21.07 5.07 21.86
N LEU A 66 -20.87 6.19 22.56
CA LEU A 66 -19.69 6.39 23.42
C LEU A 66 -19.74 5.46 24.64
N GLY A 67 -20.89 5.37 25.30
CA GLY A 67 -21.09 4.50 26.46
C GLY A 67 -20.88 3.03 26.13
N ALA A 68 -21.41 2.56 24.99
CA ALA A 68 -21.20 1.18 24.52
C ALA A 68 -19.72 0.85 24.30
N ARG A 69 -18.92 1.84 23.87
CA ARG A 69 -17.48 1.68 23.61
C ARG A 69 -16.63 1.74 24.87
N TYR A 70 -16.90 2.68 25.78
CA TYR A 70 -16.03 2.94 26.94
C TYR A 70 -16.52 2.35 28.26
N LEU A 71 -17.81 2.00 28.35
CA LEU A 71 -18.46 1.43 29.54
C LEU A 71 -19.25 0.16 29.16
N PRO A 72 -18.58 -0.89 28.64
CA PRO A 72 -19.25 -2.14 28.32
C PRO A 72 -19.93 -2.73 29.56
N GLY A 73 -21.15 -3.25 29.39
CA GLY A 73 -21.95 -3.85 30.48
C GLY A 73 -22.96 -2.92 31.16
N PHE A 74 -22.92 -1.60 30.91
CA PHE A 74 -23.88 -0.64 31.48
C PHE A 74 -25.18 -0.49 30.66
N GLY A 75 -25.43 -1.37 29.69
CA GLY A 75 -26.66 -1.37 28.88
C GLY A 75 -26.73 -0.27 27.82
N PHE A 76 -25.63 0.44 27.54
CA PHE A 76 -25.58 1.40 26.44
C PHE A 76 -25.67 0.67 25.08
N GLU A 77 -26.58 1.13 24.23
CA GLU A 77 -26.73 0.58 22.89
C GLU A 77 -26.01 1.47 21.86
N PRO A 78 -25.11 0.93 21.02
CA PRO A 78 -24.49 1.69 19.94
C PRO A 78 -25.46 1.94 18.79
N ILE A 79 -25.23 3.00 18.00
CA ILE A 79 -25.89 3.12 16.69
C ILE A 79 -25.55 1.90 15.82
N ARG A 80 -26.58 1.21 15.31
CA ARG A 80 -26.41 0.05 14.44
C ARG A 80 -26.38 0.47 12.97
N PRO A 81 -25.50 -0.13 12.15
CA PRO A 81 -25.55 0.05 10.70
C PRO A 81 -26.79 -0.64 10.11
N LEU A 82 -27.22 -0.20 8.94
CA LEU A 82 -28.19 -0.92 8.11
C LEU A 82 -27.64 -2.29 7.70
N ARG A 83 -26.34 -2.34 7.42
CA ARG A 83 -25.62 -3.53 6.99
C ARG A 83 -24.16 -3.40 7.40
N ILE A 84 -23.58 -4.48 7.91
CA ILE A 84 -22.14 -4.64 8.08
C ILE A 84 -21.71 -5.92 7.35
N THR A 85 -20.64 -5.85 6.56
CA THR A 85 -20.13 -6.99 5.79
C THR A 85 -18.63 -7.13 6.05
N PRO A 86 -18.15 -8.30 6.51
CA PRO A 86 -16.71 -8.58 6.52
C PRO A 86 -16.22 -8.77 5.09
N VAL A 87 -15.07 -8.17 4.78
CA VAL A 87 -14.49 -8.14 3.44
C VAL A 87 -13.01 -8.50 3.50
N TYR A 88 -12.55 -9.31 2.55
CA TYR A 88 -11.13 -9.39 2.23
C TYR A 88 -10.80 -8.48 1.05
N PHE A 89 -9.99 -7.45 1.31
CA PHE A 89 -9.47 -6.56 0.26
C PHE A 89 -8.12 -7.09 -0.23
N PRO A 90 -7.98 -7.39 -1.54
CA PRO A 90 -6.73 -7.88 -2.10
C PRO A 90 -5.71 -6.75 -2.23
N ALA A 91 -4.45 -7.07 -1.94
CA ALA A 91 -3.34 -6.14 -2.03
C ALA A 91 -2.06 -6.86 -2.43
N TRP A 92 -1.14 -6.11 -3.02
CA TRP A 92 0.23 -6.52 -3.26
C TRP A 92 1.13 -5.79 -2.27
N VAL A 93 1.95 -6.54 -1.55
CA VAL A 93 3.14 -5.99 -0.93
C VAL A 93 4.28 -6.12 -1.94
N VAL A 94 5.09 -5.09 -2.10
CA VAL A 94 6.18 -5.05 -3.09
C VAL A 94 7.49 -4.75 -2.40
N ASP A 95 8.46 -5.62 -2.66
CA ASP A 95 9.88 -5.39 -2.40
C ASP A 95 10.60 -5.34 -3.75
N ALA A 96 11.34 -4.26 -4.01
CA ALA A 96 11.98 -4.05 -5.30
C ALA A 96 13.27 -3.25 -5.19
N GLU A 97 14.23 -3.58 -6.05
CA GLU A 97 15.37 -2.72 -6.35
C GLU A 97 15.25 -2.27 -7.79
N VAL A 98 15.22 -0.95 -8.02
CA VAL A 98 14.97 -0.38 -9.34
C VAL A 98 16.08 0.60 -9.70
N GLN A 99 16.75 0.33 -10.83
CA GLN A 99 17.65 1.25 -11.49
C GLN A 99 16.87 2.17 -12.42
N VAL A 100 17.24 3.45 -12.42
CA VAL A 100 16.61 4.48 -13.25
C VAL A 100 17.56 5.63 -13.52
N ASP A 101 17.55 6.14 -14.75
CA ASP A 101 18.26 7.38 -15.11
C ASP A 101 17.46 8.58 -14.59
N VAL A 102 18.10 9.41 -13.78
CA VAL A 102 17.53 10.59 -13.15
C VAL A 102 18.34 11.82 -13.55
N SER A 103 17.63 12.91 -13.85
CA SER A 103 18.19 14.25 -13.99
C SER A 103 17.91 15.04 -12.72
N TYR A 104 18.96 15.51 -12.05
CA TYR A 104 18.90 16.35 -10.86
C TYR A 104 19.83 17.56 -10.99
N ASN A 105 19.29 18.78 -10.92
CA ASN A 105 20.05 20.04 -11.11
C ASN A 105 20.99 19.98 -12.35
N ASP A 106 20.42 19.64 -13.51
CA ASP A 106 21.11 19.48 -14.80
C ASP A 106 22.14 18.34 -14.89
N THR A 107 22.31 17.55 -13.83
CA THR A 107 23.18 16.38 -13.82
C THR A 107 22.36 15.12 -14.09
N GLN A 108 22.70 14.39 -15.15
CA GLN A 108 22.11 13.07 -15.43
C GLN A 108 22.96 11.98 -14.78
N ARG A 109 22.31 11.10 -14.01
CA ARG A 109 22.94 9.93 -13.38
C ARG A 109 21.97 8.77 -13.31
N MET A 110 22.49 7.56 -13.47
CA MET A 110 21.77 6.35 -13.09
C MET A 110 21.78 6.24 -11.56
N THR A 111 20.62 6.01 -10.97
CA THR A 111 20.46 5.80 -9.52
C THR A 111 19.67 4.53 -9.27
N THR A 112 19.80 4.00 -8.07
CA THR A 112 19.11 2.81 -7.60
C THR A 112 18.23 3.18 -6.41
N ALA A 113 16.96 2.84 -6.50
CA ALA A 113 15.99 2.95 -5.42
C ALA A 113 15.73 1.57 -4.82
N HIS A 114 15.81 1.47 -3.50
CA HIS A 114 15.45 0.27 -2.73
C HIS A 114 14.09 0.50 -2.09
N ILE A 115 13.12 -0.31 -2.49
CA ILE A 115 11.71 -0.23 -2.13
C ILE A 115 11.39 -1.47 -1.31
N HIS A 116 10.76 -1.32 -0.15
CA HIS A 116 10.36 -2.44 0.69
C HIS A 116 9.01 -2.17 1.34
N ASP A 117 8.24 -3.22 1.66
CA ASP A 117 6.93 -3.08 2.32
C ASP A 117 6.00 -2.06 1.62
N SER A 118 6.15 -1.87 0.31
CA SER A 118 5.31 -0.93 -0.43
C SER A 118 4.00 -1.61 -0.78
N TYR A 119 2.91 -0.85 -0.73
CA TYR A 119 1.56 -1.31 -0.91
C TYR A 119 1.04 -0.87 -2.28
N LEU A 120 0.46 -1.82 -3.00
CA LEU A 120 -0.32 -1.57 -4.20
C LEU A 120 -1.68 -2.25 -4.03
N PRO A 121 -2.81 -1.56 -4.26
CA PRO A 121 -4.12 -2.19 -4.19
C PRO A 121 -4.21 -3.31 -5.25
N GLY A 122 -4.76 -4.45 -4.86
CA GLY A 122 -4.97 -5.59 -5.76
C GLY A 122 -6.28 -5.49 -6.54
N SER A 123 -7.20 -4.62 -6.12
CA SER A 123 -8.51 -4.39 -6.74
C SER A 123 -8.71 -2.91 -7.05
N ASP A 124 -9.39 -2.64 -8.17
CA ASP A 124 -9.89 -1.33 -8.60
C ASP A 124 -11.18 -0.89 -7.88
N PHE A 125 -11.57 -1.56 -6.79
CA PHE A 125 -12.72 -1.14 -5.99
C PHE A 125 -12.53 0.30 -5.49
N ARG A 126 -13.26 1.22 -6.14
CA ARG A 126 -13.00 2.67 -6.16
C ARG A 126 -12.58 3.27 -4.83
N ILE A 127 -13.35 3.08 -3.76
CA ILE A 127 -13.08 3.78 -2.48
C ILE A 127 -11.96 3.11 -1.68
N LEU A 128 -11.85 1.78 -1.76
CA LEU A 128 -10.86 1.03 -0.98
C LEU A 128 -9.46 1.14 -1.60
N SER A 129 -9.36 1.28 -2.92
CA SER A 129 -8.08 1.38 -3.62
C SER A 129 -7.35 2.70 -3.38
N LEU A 130 -8.04 3.75 -2.89
CA LEU A 130 -7.46 5.07 -2.58
C LEU A 130 -6.69 5.10 -1.25
N SER A 131 -6.70 4.01 -0.49
CA SER A 131 -6.03 3.96 0.81
C SER A 131 -5.07 2.78 0.90
N SER A 132 -3.89 3.04 1.48
CA SER A 132 -2.99 1.98 1.90
C SER A 132 -3.43 1.41 3.24
N PHE A 133 -3.90 0.16 3.21
CA PHE A 133 -4.22 -0.62 4.41
C PHE A 133 -2.99 -1.29 5.04
N PHE A 134 -1.79 -1.07 4.48
CA PHE A 134 -0.55 -1.70 4.95
C PHE A 134 0.17 -0.90 6.04
N SER A 135 -0.44 -0.91 7.23
CA SER A 135 0.05 -0.15 8.38
C SER A 135 1.27 -0.81 9.06
N ARG A 136 1.93 -0.04 9.93
CA ARG A 136 2.99 -0.58 10.81
C ARG A 136 2.49 -1.70 11.72
N GLN A 137 1.23 -1.65 12.15
CA GLN A 137 0.64 -2.70 12.99
C GLN A 137 0.47 -3.99 12.19
N LEU A 138 -0.02 -3.88 10.95
CA LEU A 138 -0.23 -5.04 10.08
C LEU A 138 1.09 -5.77 9.78
N ARG A 139 2.18 -5.03 9.59
CA ARG A 139 3.53 -5.60 9.38
C ARG A 139 4.06 -6.45 10.54
N ALA A 140 3.56 -6.23 11.75
CA ALA A 140 3.95 -7.01 12.92
C ALA A 140 3.15 -8.31 13.07
N ILE A 141 2.13 -8.53 12.22
CA ILE A 141 1.28 -9.71 12.23
C ILE A 141 1.77 -10.64 11.12
N GLU A 142 1.93 -11.92 11.43
CA GLU A 142 2.21 -12.94 10.42
C GLU A 142 0.89 -13.36 9.74
N PRO A 143 0.78 -13.27 8.41
CA PRO A 143 -0.42 -13.72 7.74
C PRO A 143 -0.45 -15.24 7.56
N VAL A 144 -1.64 -15.79 7.52
CA VAL A 144 -1.87 -17.24 7.35
C VAL A 144 -2.09 -17.59 5.88
N ILE A 145 -1.93 -18.87 5.54
CA ILE A 145 -2.30 -19.37 4.21
C ILE A 145 -3.80 -19.12 4.00
N PHE A 146 -4.19 -18.62 2.83
CA PHE A 146 -5.61 -18.48 2.52
C PHE A 146 -6.24 -19.85 2.29
N THR A 147 -7.22 -20.20 3.12
CA THR A 147 -7.99 -21.45 2.99
C THR A 147 -9.49 -21.14 2.94
N PRO A 148 -10.33 -22.05 2.40
CA PRO A 148 -11.78 -21.84 2.32
C PRO A 148 -12.45 -21.54 3.67
N GLU A 149 -11.87 -21.97 4.79
CA GLU A 149 -12.38 -21.67 6.14
C GLU A 149 -12.32 -20.17 6.46
N LEU A 150 -11.38 -19.42 5.86
CA LEU A 150 -11.30 -17.97 6.02
C LEU A 150 -12.43 -17.23 5.28
N GLU A 151 -13.16 -17.91 4.40
CA GLU A 151 -14.36 -17.34 3.76
C GLU A 151 -15.56 -17.25 4.71
N THR A 152 -15.45 -17.80 5.92
CA THR A 152 -16.45 -17.64 6.98
C THR A 152 -15.77 -17.23 8.29
N GLN A 153 -16.15 -16.10 8.86
CA GLN A 153 -15.60 -15.58 10.11
C GLN A 153 -16.74 -15.21 11.04
N TYR A 154 -16.70 -15.70 12.28
CA TYR A 154 -17.77 -15.49 13.27
C TYR A 154 -19.16 -15.86 12.72
N ASN A 155 -19.26 -17.03 12.06
CA ASN A 155 -20.49 -17.51 11.39
C ASN A 155 -21.05 -16.56 10.32
N THR A 156 -20.23 -15.63 9.82
CA THR A 156 -20.60 -14.68 8.77
C THR A 156 -19.75 -14.93 7.53
N GLU A 157 -20.38 -14.96 6.37
CA GLU A 157 -19.69 -15.10 5.09
C GLU A 157 -18.84 -13.84 4.81
N VAL A 158 -17.57 -14.05 4.45
CA VAL A 158 -16.62 -13.00 4.11
C VAL A 158 -16.65 -12.73 2.61
N ALA A 159 -16.99 -11.51 2.23
CA ALA A 159 -16.94 -11.08 0.85
C ALA A 159 -15.48 -10.92 0.41
N CYS A 160 -15.04 -11.75 -0.53
CA CYS A 160 -13.67 -11.75 -1.02
C CYS A 160 -13.62 -10.95 -2.33
N LEU A 161 -13.02 -9.77 -2.33
CA LEU A 161 -12.93 -8.96 -3.54
C LEU A 161 -11.87 -9.53 -4.49
N PRO A 162 -12.12 -9.55 -5.81
CA PRO A 162 -11.21 -10.13 -6.78
C PRO A 162 -9.96 -9.28 -6.95
N TYR A 163 -8.84 -9.91 -7.27
CA TYR A 163 -7.71 -9.17 -7.84
C TYR A 163 -8.07 -8.75 -9.27
N THR A 164 -7.90 -7.46 -9.55
CA THR A 164 -8.06 -6.87 -10.88
C THR A 164 -6.81 -6.11 -11.33
N ILE A 165 -5.86 -5.87 -10.42
CA ILE A 165 -4.61 -5.15 -10.68
C ILE A 165 -3.43 -6.11 -10.58
N SER A 166 -2.56 -6.12 -11.59
CA SER A 166 -1.26 -6.82 -11.57
C SER A 166 -0.19 -5.96 -10.92
N PRO A 167 0.71 -6.54 -10.11
CA PRO A 167 1.77 -5.79 -9.47
C PRO A 167 2.82 -5.28 -10.47
N PHE A 168 2.85 -5.85 -11.68
CA PHE A 168 3.83 -5.50 -12.71
C PHE A 168 3.37 -4.35 -13.61
N THR A 169 2.06 -4.11 -13.70
CA THR A 169 1.48 -3.06 -14.55
C THR A 169 1.98 -1.67 -14.17
N VAL A 170 2.31 -1.43 -12.89
CA VAL A 170 2.90 -0.16 -12.45
C VAL A 170 4.23 0.13 -13.13
N LEU A 171 5.07 -0.89 -13.37
CA LEU A 171 6.35 -0.72 -14.06
C LEU A 171 6.15 -0.43 -15.54
N ASP A 172 5.19 -1.10 -16.17
CA ASP A 172 4.89 -0.91 -17.59
C ASP A 172 4.34 0.49 -17.84
N ILE A 173 3.41 0.96 -17.00
CA ILE A 173 2.91 2.34 -17.05
C ILE A 173 4.07 3.31 -16.81
N ALA A 174 4.85 3.12 -15.75
CA ALA A 174 5.94 4.01 -15.38
C ALA A 174 6.97 4.18 -16.51
N ARG A 175 7.22 3.13 -17.32
CA ARG A 175 8.10 3.19 -18.50
C ARG A 175 7.54 3.96 -19.69
N THR A 176 6.22 4.05 -19.77
CA THR A 176 5.50 4.71 -20.88
C THR A 176 5.10 6.15 -20.59
N LEU A 177 5.36 6.64 -19.39
CA LEU A 177 5.06 8.02 -19.00
C LEU A 177 5.72 9.03 -19.94
N SER A 178 5.06 10.17 -20.13
CA SER A 178 5.68 11.29 -20.82
C SER A 178 6.81 11.89 -19.95
N TYR A 179 7.74 12.62 -20.56
CA TYR A 179 8.77 13.33 -19.80
C TYR A 179 8.18 14.39 -18.85
N THR A 180 7.01 14.93 -19.16
CA THR A 180 6.29 15.89 -18.30
C THR A 180 5.77 15.18 -17.06
N ASP A 181 5.12 14.04 -17.23
CA ASP A 181 4.57 13.26 -16.11
C ASP A 181 5.68 12.67 -15.25
N ALA A 182 6.83 12.33 -15.84
CA ALA A 182 8.01 11.84 -15.13
C ALA A 182 8.77 12.92 -14.31
N THR A 183 8.25 14.14 -14.25
CA THR A 183 8.82 15.24 -13.46
C THR A 183 8.29 15.17 -12.03
N ILE A 184 9.17 14.84 -11.09
CA ILE A 184 8.85 14.66 -9.66
C ILE A 184 8.83 16.02 -8.96
N THR A 185 9.87 16.83 -9.21
CA THR A 185 9.97 18.23 -8.80
C THR A 185 10.56 19.04 -9.96
N PRO A 186 10.54 20.39 -9.93
CA PRO A 186 11.15 21.19 -10.99
C PRO A 186 12.62 20.84 -11.28
N ASN A 187 13.34 20.34 -10.28
CA ASN A 187 14.75 19.98 -10.38
C ASN A 187 15.00 18.47 -10.43
N LEU A 188 13.97 17.63 -10.30
CA LEU A 188 14.10 16.17 -10.24
C LEU A 188 13.15 15.51 -11.23
N ARG A 189 13.72 14.77 -12.18
CA ARG A 189 12.97 14.04 -13.20
C ARG A 189 13.67 12.73 -13.52
N PHE A 190 12.91 11.68 -13.78
CA PHE A 190 13.47 10.42 -14.29
C PHE A 190 13.18 10.24 -15.78
N LYS A 191 13.93 9.35 -16.43
CA LYS A 191 13.71 8.95 -17.82
C LYS A 191 12.87 7.68 -17.85
N PRO A 192 11.59 7.72 -18.26
CA PRO A 192 10.67 6.58 -18.16
C PRO A 192 11.22 5.27 -18.75
N PRO A 193 11.77 5.22 -19.97
CA PRO A 193 12.25 3.96 -20.55
C PRO A 193 13.49 3.37 -19.86
N SER A 194 14.16 4.12 -18.97
CA SER A 194 15.34 3.64 -18.24
C SER A 194 15.00 2.79 -17.00
N ILE A 195 13.72 2.71 -16.61
CA ILE A 195 13.30 1.94 -15.44
C ILE A 195 13.62 0.46 -15.65
N LYS A 196 14.59 -0.03 -14.88
CA LYS A 196 15.08 -1.40 -14.91
C LYS A 196 15.03 -2.00 -13.51
N PRO A 197 14.12 -2.94 -13.23
CA PRO A 197 14.13 -3.67 -11.97
C PRO A 197 15.35 -4.59 -11.94
N GLU A 198 16.17 -4.44 -10.92
CA GLU A 198 17.27 -5.35 -10.59
C GLU A 198 16.81 -6.47 -9.65
N LEU A 199 15.71 -6.25 -8.94
CA LEU A 199 14.91 -7.24 -8.21
C LEU A 199 13.48 -6.73 -8.15
N PHE A 200 12.49 -7.61 -8.31
CA PHE A 200 11.09 -7.27 -8.08
C PHE A 200 10.34 -8.49 -7.56
N ALA A 201 9.89 -8.43 -6.31
CA ALA A 201 9.06 -9.44 -5.67
C ALA A 201 7.71 -8.83 -5.27
N ALA A 202 6.63 -9.48 -5.66
CA ALA A 202 5.27 -9.08 -5.31
C ALA A 202 4.60 -10.17 -4.51
N TYR A 203 4.01 -9.80 -3.38
CA TYR A 203 3.40 -10.74 -2.45
C TYR A 203 1.90 -10.49 -2.34
N PRO A 204 1.05 -11.43 -2.81
CA PRO A 204 -0.38 -11.29 -2.74
C PRO A 204 -0.86 -11.52 -1.31
N VAL A 205 -1.54 -10.52 -0.73
CA VAL A 205 -2.11 -10.57 0.61
C VAL A 205 -3.58 -10.14 0.62
N LEU A 206 -4.39 -10.75 1.47
CA LEU A 206 -5.76 -10.32 1.75
C LEU A 206 -5.82 -9.58 3.09
N ILE A 207 -6.34 -8.35 3.06
CA ILE A 207 -6.47 -7.49 4.24
C ILE A 207 -7.93 -7.52 4.72
N PRO A 208 -8.20 -7.93 5.96
CA PRO A 208 -9.55 -8.04 6.50
C PRO A 208 -10.08 -6.64 6.85
N LEU A 209 -11.26 -6.33 6.35
CA LEU A 209 -11.98 -5.07 6.58
C LEU A 209 -13.43 -5.35 6.98
N TYR A 210 -14.05 -4.40 7.67
CA TYR A 210 -15.51 -4.29 7.80
C TYR A 210 -16.02 -3.12 6.98
N VAL A 211 -17.07 -3.37 6.20
CA VAL A 211 -17.79 -2.34 5.44
C VAL A 211 -19.18 -2.19 6.04
N ALA A 212 -19.46 -1.01 6.59
CA ALA A 212 -20.72 -0.72 7.29
C ALA A 212 -21.45 0.45 6.64
N GLN A 213 -22.75 0.29 6.41
CA GLN A 213 -23.60 1.33 5.80
C GLN A 213 -24.56 1.90 6.83
N TYR A 214 -24.67 3.23 6.88
CA TYR A 214 -25.57 3.96 7.77
C TYR A 214 -26.47 4.89 6.94
N GLU A 215 -27.66 5.18 7.47
CA GLU A 215 -28.61 6.10 6.87
C GLU A 215 -28.78 7.33 7.76
N PRO A 216 -28.07 8.44 7.47
CA PRO A 216 -28.30 9.71 8.15
C PRO A 216 -29.72 10.21 7.89
N ARG A 217 -30.40 10.66 8.96
CA ARG A 217 -31.68 11.36 8.83
C ARG A 217 -31.44 12.86 8.97
N LEU A 218 -31.35 13.55 7.84
CA LEU A 218 -31.22 15.01 7.81
C LEU A 218 -32.62 15.65 7.75
N PRO A 219 -32.90 16.69 8.55
CA PRO A 219 -34.21 17.36 8.54
C PRO A 219 -34.53 18.05 7.21
N SER A 220 -33.51 18.52 6.51
CA SER A 220 -33.61 19.36 5.31
C SER A 220 -33.50 18.59 3.98
N SER A 221 -33.13 17.31 4.00
CA SER A 221 -32.87 16.60 2.73
C SER A 221 -34.17 16.23 2.03
N SER A 222 -34.20 16.53 0.73
CA SER A 222 -35.17 16.00 -0.23
C SER A 222 -35.38 14.49 -0.08
N THR A 223 -36.55 14.02 -0.53
CA THR A 223 -37.20 12.70 -0.37
C THR A 223 -36.38 11.42 -0.58
N THR A 224 -35.09 11.49 -0.92
CA THR A 224 -34.24 10.32 -1.17
C THR A 224 -33.39 9.97 0.05
N PRO A 225 -33.51 8.76 0.61
CA PRO A 225 -32.63 8.29 1.68
C PRO A 225 -31.18 8.27 1.18
N ARG A 226 -30.26 8.83 1.95
CA ARG A 226 -28.83 8.82 1.66
C ARG A 226 -28.15 7.79 2.53
N THR A 227 -27.09 7.17 2.00
CA THR A 227 -26.27 6.20 2.73
C THR A 227 -24.87 6.73 2.88
N ILE A 228 -24.26 6.48 4.04
CA ILE A 228 -22.84 6.71 4.30
C ILE A 228 -22.18 5.36 4.55
N THR A 229 -21.09 5.11 3.84
CA THR A 229 -20.29 3.90 4.02
C THR A 229 -19.05 4.17 4.85
N LEU A 230 -18.89 3.42 5.93
CA LEU A 230 -17.68 3.36 6.75
C LEU A 230 -16.90 2.08 6.47
N PHE A 231 -15.59 2.21 6.45
CA PHE A 231 -14.65 1.10 6.30
C PHE A 231 -13.78 1.04 7.53
N MET A 232 -13.58 -0.15 8.10
CA MET A 232 -12.72 -0.34 9.25
C MET A 232 -11.78 -1.50 9.02
N GLU A 233 -10.49 -1.30 9.32
CA GLU A 233 -9.54 -2.40 9.34
C GLU A 233 -9.86 -3.39 10.46
N ALA A 234 -9.88 -4.68 10.13
CA ALA A 234 -10.32 -5.74 11.05
C ALA A 234 -9.20 -6.67 11.53
N TYR A 235 -7.94 -6.38 11.18
CA TYR A 235 -6.76 -7.10 11.68
C TYR A 235 -6.30 -6.64 13.07
N SER A 236 -6.97 -5.64 13.66
CA SER A 236 -6.65 -5.06 14.97
C SER A 236 -7.94 -4.59 15.64
N SER A 237 -8.01 -4.69 16.97
CA SER A 237 -9.17 -4.21 17.75
C SER A 237 -9.37 -2.69 17.65
N THR A 238 -8.32 -1.96 17.29
CA THR A 238 -8.34 -0.50 17.09
C THR A 238 -7.99 -0.11 15.65
N GLY A 239 -8.40 -0.92 14.66
CA GLY A 239 -8.11 -0.67 13.25
C GLY A 239 -8.53 0.73 12.77
N ARG A 240 -7.87 1.26 11.73
CA ARG A 240 -8.21 2.58 11.21
C ARG A 240 -9.63 2.58 10.64
N ILE A 241 -10.26 3.75 10.69
CA ILE A 241 -11.63 3.93 10.20
C ILE A 241 -11.60 4.99 9.11
N PHE A 242 -12.23 4.67 7.99
CA PHE A 242 -12.36 5.52 6.83
C PHE A 242 -13.84 5.71 6.50
N THR A 243 -14.15 6.79 5.79
CA THR A 243 -15.47 7.02 5.18
C THR A 243 -15.29 7.40 3.73
N GLU A 244 -16.26 7.02 2.90
CA GLU A 244 -16.38 7.63 1.58
C GLU A 244 -16.68 9.14 1.73
N ASN A 245 -16.24 9.90 0.75
CA ASN A 245 -16.54 11.31 0.66
C ASN A 245 -18.03 11.50 0.37
N VAL A 246 -18.66 12.24 1.26
CA VAL A 246 -20.04 12.69 1.09
C VAL A 246 -20.15 13.74 -0.01
N ASP A 247 -21.13 13.60 -0.88
CA ASP A 247 -21.33 14.51 -2.00
C ASP A 247 -21.55 15.97 -1.53
N ALA A 248 -21.37 16.92 -2.46
CA ALA A 248 -21.49 18.35 -2.14
C ALA A 248 -22.88 18.73 -1.59
N SER A 249 -23.94 18.02 -2.01
CA SER A 249 -25.29 18.25 -1.51
C SER A 249 -25.44 17.80 -0.06
N PHE A 250 -24.83 16.66 0.31
CA PHE A 250 -24.78 16.20 1.70
C PHE A 250 -24.00 17.14 2.58
N ARG A 251 -22.83 17.60 2.12
CA ARG A 251 -22.06 18.59 2.89
C ARG A 251 -22.84 19.88 3.11
N LYS A 252 -23.57 20.34 2.09
CA LYS A 252 -24.43 21.51 2.22
C LYS A 252 -25.56 21.28 3.23
N ASP A 253 -26.31 20.18 3.07
CA ASP A 253 -27.41 19.84 3.98
C ASP A 253 -26.92 19.67 5.43
N LEU A 254 -25.74 19.06 5.60
CA LEU A 254 -25.08 18.91 6.89
C LEU A 254 -24.65 20.26 7.46
N SER A 255 -24.11 21.15 6.64
CA SER A 255 -23.70 22.50 7.05
C SER A 255 -24.88 23.37 7.43
N ASP A 256 -25.99 23.27 6.71
CA ASP A 256 -27.22 24.00 7.01
C ASP A 256 -27.86 23.48 8.32
N THR A 257 -27.73 22.19 8.61
CA THR A 257 -28.28 21.56 9.82
C THR A 257 -27.37 21.71 11.03
N MET A 258 -26.06 21.55 10.85
CA MET A 258 -25.04 21.50 11.92
C MET A 258 -23.70 22.09 11.45
N PRO A 259 -23.51 23.42 11.50
CA PRO A 259 -22.27 24.07 11.08
C PRO A 259 -21.01 23.53 11.77
N ALA A 260 -21.12 23.22 13.07
CA ALA A 260 -20.01 22.67 13.86
C ALA A 260 -19.52 21.30 13.34
N LEU A 261 -20.41 20.50 12.76
CA LEU A 261 -20.06 19.20 12.20
C LEU A 261 -19.32 19.34 10.87
N THR A 262 -19.63 20.37 10.08
CA THR A 262 -18.87 20.69 8.86
C THR A 262 -17.42 21.03 9.19
N SER A 263 -17.18 21.86 10.21
CA SER A 263 -15.81 22.18 10.66
C SER A 263 -15.08 20.93 11.16
N PHE A 264 -15.78 20.01 11.84
CA PHE A 264 -15.22 18.71 12.21
C PHE A 264 -14.82 17.91 10.96
N LEU A 265 -15.69 17.78 9.95
CA LEU A 265 -15.37 17.08 8.71
C LEU A 265 -14.21 17.70 7.94
N GLU A 266 -14.10 19.02 7.96
CA GLU A 266 -12.97 19.75 7.36
C GLU A 266 -11.66 19.51 8.11
N SER A 267 -11.73 19.30 9.43
CA SER A 267 -10.56 18.96 10.26
C SER A 267 -10.08 17.52 10.08
N LEU A 268 -10.90 16.64 9.49
CA LEU A 268 -10.50 15.27 9.20
C LEU A 268 -9.41 15.24 8.14
N GLN A 269 -8.45 14.34 8.32
CA GLN A 269 -7.38 14.14 7.34
C GLN A 269 -7.99 13.64 6.02
N ARG A 270 -7.95 14.50 5.00
CA ARG A 270 -8.41 14.18 3.66
C ARG A 270 -7.39 13.25 2.99
N ILE A 271 -7.88 12.12 2.52
CA ILE A 271 -7.21 11.34 1.48
C ILE A 271 -7.77 11.90 0.16
N GLU A 272 -6.96 12.03 -0.89
CA GLU A 272 -7.37 12.79 -2.07
C GLU A 272 -8.76 12.38 -2.62
N GLY A 273 -9.61 13.40 -2.87
CA GLY A 273 -10.84 13.32 -3.66
C GLY A 273 -12.06 12.65 -3.01
N GLU A 274 -11.93 11.41 -2.54
CA GLU A 274 -13.10 10.52 -2.34
C GLU A 274 -13.12 9.71 -1.04
N ALA A 275 -12.11 9.81 -0.17
CA ALA A 275 -12.09 9.13 1.12
C ALA A 275 -11.55 10.03 2.25
N HIS A 276 -11.99 9.80 3.48
CA HIS A 276 -11.48 10.50 4.67
C HIS A 276 -11.10 9.51 5.75
N SER A 277 -9.97 9.77 6.44
CA SER A 277 -9.62 9.03 7.65
C SER A 277 -10.33 9.65 8.87
N LEU A 278 -11.19 8.86 9.52
CA LEU A 278 -11.87 9.22 10.77
C LEU A 278 -11.07 8.83 12.00
N ARG A 279 -10.28 7.75 11.89
CA ARG A 279 -9.44 7.24 12.98
C ARG A 279 -8.12 6.73 12.43
N GLY A 280 -7.03 7.24 13.01
CA GLY A 280 -5.67 6.81 12.73
C GLY A 280 -5.07 7.50 11.51
N VAL A 281 -3.75 7.37 11.38
CA VAL A 281 -2.99 8.04 10.32
C VAL A 281 -3.03 7.15 9.05
N PRO A 282 -3.31 7.72 7.87
CA PRO A 282 -3.09 7.04 6.60
C PRO A 282 -1.67 6.50 6.52
N SER A 283 -1.51 5.36 5.85
CA SER A 283 -0.19 4.78 5.61
C SER A 283 0.24 5.18 4.22
N PRO A 284 1.54 5.39 3.96
CA PRO A 284 2.00 5.62 2.60
C PRO A 284 1.79 4.34 1.76
N PHE A 285 1.67 4.52 0.45
CA PHE A 285 1.71 3.41 -0.50
C PHE A 285 3.17 3.00 -0.71
N ILE A 286 4.07 3.96 -0.91
CA ILE A 286 5.46 3.71 -1.22
C ILE A 286 6.37 3.93 -0.02
N ARG A 287 7.35 3.04 0.13
CA ARG A 287 8.39 3.12 1.15
C ARG A 287 9.73 2.87 0.49
N ILE A 288 10.53 3.92 0.40
CA ILE A 288 11.89 3.88 -0.14
C ILE A 288 12.86 3.81 1.05
N ALA A 289 13.55 2.68 1.22
CA ALA A 289 14.59 2.53 2.24
C ALA A 289 15.81 3.40 1.94
N GLY A 290 16.12 3.57 0.67
CA GLY A 290 17.26 4.37 0.23
C GLY A 290 17.22 4.63 -1.26
N MET A 291 17.60 5.84 -1.63
CA MET A 291 17.87 6.26 -3.00
C MET A 291 19.24 6.93 -3.01
N LEU A 292 20.10 6.51 -3.92
CA LEU A 292 21.51 6.86 -3.85
C LEU A 292 21.84 7.99 -4.82
N MET A 293 22.04 9.17 -4.25
CA MET A 293 22.41 10.38 -4.96
C MET A 293 23.44 11.14 -4.10
N PRO A 294 24.64 11.47 -4.63
CA PRO A 294 25.72 12.09 -3.86
C PRO A 294 25.34 13.40 -3.19
N ASP A 295 24.45 14.16 -3.84
CA ASP A 295 24.26 15.57 -3.54
C ASP A 295 23.01 15.85 -2.68
N ASN A 296 22.16 14.84 -2.42
CA ASN A 296 20.93 15.09 -1.67
C ASN A 296 20.32 13.83 -1.02
N ARG A 297 20.42 13.75 0.32
CA ARG A 297 19.79 12.68 1.14
C ARG A 297 18.28 12.82 1.26
N GLU A 298 17.70 13.94 0.86
CA GLU A 298 16.28 14.25 1.00
C GLU A 298 15.44 13.80 -0.21
N LEU A 299 16.06 13.35 -1.31
CA LEU A 299 15.35 12.93 -2.52
C LEU A 299 14.34 11.78 -2.36
N PRO A 300 14.52 10.80 -1.45
CA PRO A 300 13.50 9.77 -1.26
C PRO A 300 12.12 10.35 -0.94
N GLN A 301 12.03 11.43 -0.16
CA GLN A 301 10.74 11.96 0.29
C GLN A 301 9.91 12.59 -0.83
N PRO A 302 10.45 13.48 -1.69
CA PRO A 302 9.74 13.95 -2.88
C PRO A 302 9.29 12.82 -3.81
N VAL A 303 10.11 11.79 -3.99
CA VAL A 303 9.77 10.63 -4.85
C VAL A 303 8.60 9.84 -4.24
N MET A 304 8.67 9.54 -2.93
CA MET A 304 7.58 8.88 -2.20
C MET A 304 6.29 9.70 -2.28
N ASN A 305 6.34 10.99 -1.99
CA ASN A 305 5.16 11.87 -2.05
C ASN A 305 4.56 11.92 -3.46
N TRP A 306 5.40 11.99 -4.48
CA TRP A 306 4.95 12.00 -5.88
C TRP A 306 4.27 10.68 -6.24
N LEU A 307 4.86 9.52 -5.89
CA LEU A 307 4.24 8.22 -6.15
C LEU A 307 2.96 7.99 -5.34
N ASP A 308 2.97 8.32 -4.05
CA ASP A 308 1.80 8.20 -3.16
C ASP A 308 0.64 9.02 -3.73
N LYS A 309 0.88 10.26 -4.13
CA LYS A 309 -0.13 11.11 -4.76
C LYS A 309 -0.74 10.48 -6.01
N HIS A 310 0.08 9.88 -6.88
CA HIS A 310 -0.43 9.22 -8.09
C HIS A 310 -1.27 7.99 -7.75
N LEU A 311 -0.89 7.21 -6.75
CA LEU A 311 -1.65 6.03 -6.30
C LEU A 311 -2.92 6.39 -5.53
N GLU A 312 -2.93 7.51 -4.82
CA GLU A 312 -4.09 8.08 -4.13
C GLU A 312 -5.07 8.79 -5.07
N SER A 313 -4.66 9.10 -6.30
CA SER A 313 -5.49 9.83 -7.25
C SER A 313 -6.70 8.99 -7.69
N PRO A 314 -7.93 9.56 -7.68
CA PRO A 314 -9.12 8.90 -8.18
C PRO A 314 -8.95 8.40 -9.63
N GLY A 315 -9.35 7.15 -9.88
CA GLY A 315 -9.25 6.50 -11.20
C GLY A 315 -7.92 5.81 -11.48
N THR A 316 -6.86 6.03 -10.70
CA THR A 316 -5.57 5.34 -10.92
C THR A 316 -5.71 3.82 -10.84
N ALA A 317 -6.47 3.32 -9.87
CA ALA A 317 -6.70 1.88 -9.71
C ALA A 317 -7.45 1.27 -10.91
N GLU A 318 -8.41 1.99 -11.48
CA GLU A 318 -9.13 1.58 -12.70
C GLU A 318 -8.18 1.56 -13.90
N ILE A 319 -7.32 2.57 -14.06
CA ILE A 319 -6.31 2.60 -15.12
C ILE A 319 -5.35 1.40 -15.00
N LEU A 320 -4.90 1.09 -13.78
CA LEU A 320 -4.05 -0.07 -13.49
C LEU A 320 -4.78 -1.38 -13.84
N ALA A 321 -6.04 -1.54 -13.47
CA ALA A 321 -6.82 -2.73 -13.79
C ALA A 321 -7.06 -2.87 -15.30
N LEU A 322 -7.38 -1.79 -16.00
CA LEU A 322 -7.57 -1.80 -17.46
C LEU A 322 -6.30 -2.19 -18.23
N LYS A 323 -5.13 -1.88 -17.67
CA LYS A 323 -3.81 -2.23 -18.23
C LYS A 323 -3.28 -3.58 -17.73
N THR A 324 -3.99 -4.22 -16.81
CA THR A 324 -3.61 -5.53 -16.27
C THR A 324 -3.94 -6.62 -17.28
N SER A 325 -2.94 -7.42 -17.62
CA SER A 325 -3.13 -8.67 -18.37
C SER A 325 -3.73 -9.75 -17.48
N ALA A 326 -4.04 -10.93 -18.04
CA ALA A 326 -4.59 -12.04 -17.26
C ALA A 326 -3.71 -12.35 -16.03
N LEU A 327 -4.29 -12.21 -14.84
CA LEU A 327 -3.62 -12.49 -13.58
C LEU A 327 -3.38 -13.99 -13.45
N THR A 328 -2.10 -14.37 -13.35
CA THR A 328 -1.67 -15.76 -13.23
C THR A 328 -0.68 -15.89 -12.09
N ASP A 329 -0.65 -17.07 -11.46
CA ASP A 329 0.30 -17.42 -10.41
C ASP A 329 1.59 -18.06 -10.95
N THR A 330 1.80 -17.99 -12.27
CA THR A 330 2.94 -18.62 -12.94
C THR A 330 4.17 -17.73 -12.97
N ASP A 331 4.01 -16.43 -12.73
CA ASP A 331 5.15 -15.51 -12.70
C ASP A 331 5.99 -15.78 -11.44
N PRO A 332 7.27 -16.18 -11.58
CA PRO A 332 8.10 -16.54 -10.43
C PRO A 332 8.40 -15.37 -9.48
N ARG A 333 8.13 -14.12 -9.91
CA ARG A 333 8.24 -12.90 -9.09
C ARG A 333 7.07 -12.71 -8.14
N ILE A 334 5.95 -13.38 -8.38
CA ILE A 334 4.90 -13.53 -7.38
C ILE A 334 5.45 -14.51 -6.35
N ARG A 335 5.60 -14.03 -5.11
CA ARG A 335 6.19 -14.75 -3.96
C ARG A 335 5.20 -14.80 -2.81
N GLU A 336 5.40 -15.75 -1.92
CA GLU A 336 4.62 -15.85 -0.70
C GLU A 336 5.06 -14.81 0.34
N TYR A 337 4.11 -14.17 1.03
CA TYR A 337 4.44 -13.20 2.09
C TYR A 337 4.80 -13.91 3.41
N THR A 338 5.99 -14.50 3.49
CA THR A 338 6.54 -15.08 4.73
C THR A 338 7.84 -14.38 5.12
N LEU A 339 8.22 -14.47 6.39
CA LEU A 339 9.47 -13.89 6.86
C LEU A 339 10.68 -14.49 6.12
N GLN A 340 10.71 -15.81 5.95
CA GLN A 340 11.80 -16.53 5.30
C GLN A 340 12.00 -16.11 3.84
N GLU A 341 10.91 -16.03 3.06
CA GLU A 341 10.98 -15.70 1.65
C GLU A 341 11.47 -14.25 1.45
N ARG A 342 11.03 -13.37 2.35
CA ARG A 342 11.41 -11.96 2.33
C ARG A 342 12.81 -11.70 2.83
N GLU A 343 13.29 -12.44 3.83
CA GLU A 343 14.62 -12.23 4.42
C GLU A 343 15.72 -12.34 3.37
N THR A 344 15.61 -13.30 2.45
CA THR A 344 16.56 -13.43 1.33
C THR A 344 16.57 -12.19 0.43
N ASN A 345 15.38 -11.69 0.06
CA ASN A 345 15.23 -10.50 -0.78
C ASN A 345 15.75 -9.24 -0.06
N LEU A 346 15.44 -9.11 1.23
CA LEU A 346 15.86 -8.00 2.06
C LEU A 346 17.38 -8.00 2.30
N GLU A 347 18.00 -9.17 2.52
CA GLU A 347 19.45 -9.29 2.62
C GLU A 347 20.12 -8.86 1.31
N TRP A 348 19.62 -9.34 0.17
CA TRP A 348 20.17 -8.97 -1.13
C TRP A 348 20.08 -7.46 -1.40
N MET A 349 18.91 -6.84 -1.13
CA MET A 349 18.74 -5.39 -1.27
C MET A 349 19.59 -4.60 -0.26
N LYS A 350 19.77 -5.11 0.96
CA LYS A 350 20.65 -4.49 1.96
C LYS A 350 22.10 -4.45 1.48
N LEU A 351 22.58 -5.53 0.86
CA LEU A 351 23.92 -5.56 0.24
C LEU A 351 24.00 -4.57 -0.93
N GLY A 352 22.96 -4.48 -1.77
CA GLY A 352 22.86 -3.47 -2.84
C GLY A 352 22.96 -2.03 -2.32
N ALA A 353 22.24 -1.73 -1.25
CA ALA A 353 22.28 -0.44 -0.58
C ALA A 353 23.67 -0.13 0.03
N GLU A 354 24.33 -1.11 0.65
CA GLU A 354 25.67 -0.93 1.22
C GLU A 354 26.73 -0.70 0.13
N ILE A 355 26.73 -1.51 -0.93
CA ILE A 355 27.63 -1.34 -2.10
C ILE A 355 27.48 0.07 -2.66
N SER A 356 26.24 0.49 -2.89
CA SER A 356 25.96 1.79 -3.48
C SER A 356 26.38 2.95 -2.55
N SER A 357 26.17 2.81 -1.25
CA SER A 357 26.63 3.80 -0.27
C SER A 357 28.15 3.92 -0.26
N LEU A 358 28.89 2.81 -0.38
CA LEU A 358 30.35 2.83 -0.46
C LEU A 358 30.84 3.43 -1.78
N ASN A 359 30.19 3.10 -2.90
CA ASN A 359 30.49 3.71 -4.19
C ASN A 359 30.35 5.22 -4.16
N MET A 360 29.28 5.73 -3.54
CA MET A 360 29.06 7.16 -3.34
C MET A 360 30.19 7.79 -2.51
N ILE A 361 30.60 7.18 -1.40
CA ILE A 361 31.72 7.68 -0.58
C ILE A 361 33.01 7.71 -1.40
N VAL A 362 33.31 6.64 -2.16
CA VAL A 362 34.49 6.57 -3.04
C VAL A 362 34.47 7.67 -4.10
N GLU A 363 33.32 7.95 -4.70
CA GLU A 363 33.15 9.02 -5.69
C GLU A 363 33.37 10.40 -5.06
N THR A 364 32.77 10.67 -3.89
CA THR A 364 32.96 11.92 -3.15
C THR A 364 34.42 12.13 -2.75
N MET A 365 35.08 11.09 -2.22
CA MET A 365 36.50 11.15 -1.84
C MET A 365 37.40 11.38 -3.05
N SER A 366 37.13 10.70 -4.16
CA SER A 366 37.90 10.85 -5.41
C SER A 366 37.76 12.25 -6.00
N SER A 367 36.56 12.83 -5.91
CA SER A 367 36.28 14.20 -6.39
C SER A 367 36.91 15.26 -5.49
N ALA A 368 36.87 15.09 -4.16
CA ALA A 368 37.51 15.99 -3.21
C ALA A 368 39.04 16.03 -3.38
N THR A 369 39.66 14.89 -3.72
CA THR A 369 41.10 14.79 -3.98
C THR A 369 41.50 15.62 -5.20
N LYS A 370 40.70 15.60 -6.28
CA LYS A 370 40.93 16.44 -7.47
C LYS A 370 40.78 17.94 -7.20
N GLY A 371 39.94 18.30 -6.23
CA GLY A 371 39.69 19.69 -5.84
C GLY A 371 40.62 20.27 -4.77
N ALA A 372 41.63 19.52 -4.31
CA ALA A 372 42.57 19.91 -3.25
C ALA A 372 41.91 20.31 -1.90
N ARG A 373 40.72 19.77 -1.59
CA ARG A 373 39.96 20.10 -0.36
C ARG A 373 40.11 19.05 0.76
N VAL A 374 41.32 18.54 0.99
CA VAL A 374 41.57 17.53 2.04
C VAL A 374 42.35 18.18 3.17
N THR A 375 41.71 18.39 4.32
CA THR A 375 42.36 18.88 5.55
C THR A 375 42.50 17.70 6.51
N THR A 376 43.73 17.29 6.82
CA THR A 376 44.00 16.26 7.84
C THR A 376 44.03 16.90 9.23
N ILE A 377 43.17 16.42 10.14
CA ILE A 377 43.18 16.83 11.55
C ILE A 377 43.88 15.74 12.34
N GLY A 378 45.03 16.04 12.94
CA GLY A 378 45.74 15.13 13.86
C GLY A 378 46.70 14.13 13.23
N GLY A 379 46.94 14.18 11.92
CA GLY A 379 48.06 13.47 11.30
C GLY A 379 49.38 14.19 11.61
N GLY A 380 50.43 13.46 11.99
CA GLY A 380 51.77 14.04 12.13
C GLY A 380 52.21 14.76 10.85
N LYS A 381 53.11 15.74 10.96
CA LYS A 381 53.54 16.63 9.86
C LYS A 381 54.02 15.92 8.59
N ASP A 382 54.30 14.62 8.65
CA ASP A 382 54.94 13.84 7.60
C ASP A 382 53.97 12.95 6.77
N ILE A 383 52.67 12.90 7.10
CA ILE A 383 51.73 12.05 6.35
C ILE A 383 51.11 12.86 5.20
N ASP A 384 51.41 12.46 3.97
CA ASP A 384 50.77 12.99 2.76
C ASP A 384 49.26 12.66 2.76
N PRO A 385 48.36 13.67 2.86
CA PRO A 385 46.92 13.47 2.83
C PRO A 385 46.44 12.70 1.59
N ALA A 386 47.11 12.88 0.45
CA ALA A 386 46.77 12.18 -0.78
C ALA A 386 47.01 10.68 -0.67
N GLN A 387 48.11 10.26 -0.04
CA GLN A 387 48.41 8.85 0.20
C GLN A 387 47.42 8.21 1.18
N LEU A 388 47.04 8.92 2.24
CA LEU A 388 46.06 8.44 3.21
C LEU A 388 44.68 8.25 2.55
N MET A 389 44.23 9.22 1.75
CA MET A 389 42.98 9.14 1.01
C MET A 389 43.01 8.02 -0.04
N ALA A 390 44.12 7.86 -0.77
CA ALA A 390 44.28 6.77 -1.73
C ALA A 390 44.21 5.39 -1.05
N GLY A 391 44.82 5.24 0.13
CA GLY A 391 44.72 4.04 0.95
C GLY A 391 43.29 3.74 1.39
N ALA A 392 42.56 4.75 1.86
CA ALA A 392 41.16 4.62 2.27
C ALA A 392 40.24 4.24 1.08
N VAL A 393 40.39 4.92 -0.07
CA VAL A 393 39.66 4.60 -1.30
C VAL A 393 39.95 3.16 -1.75
N LYS A 394 41.21 2.72 -1.71
CA LYS A 394 41.58 1.34 -2.03
C LYS A 394 40.91 0.34 -1.07
N SER A 395 40.91 0.63 0.24
CA SER A 395 40.23 -0.22 1.24
C SER A 395 38.72 -0.31 0.99
N MET A 396 38.07 0.79 0.63
CA MET A 396 36.64 0.79 0.32
C MET A 396 36.33 0.01 -0.96
N ARG A 397 37.16 0.12 -2.00
CA ARG A 397 37.01 -0.68 -3.24
C ARG A 397 37.13 -2.18 -2.98
N MET A 398 38.11 -2.60 -2.18
CA MET A 398 38.22 -4.02 -1.79
C MET A 398 36.97 -4.49 -1.02
N LYS A 399 36.39 -3.63 -0.16
CA LYS A 399 35.14 -3.95 0.53
C LYS A 399 33.95 -4.04 -0.44
N ILE A 400 33.87 -3.13 -1.41
CA ILE A 400 32.84 -3.15 -2.46
C ILE A 400 32.92 -4.47 -3.25
N GLU A 401 34.11 -4.87 -3.71
CA GLU A 401 34.33 -6.12 -4.43
C GLU A 401 33.87 -7.34 -3.60
N GLY A 402 34.23 -7.38 -2.31
CA GLY A 402 33.78 -8.44 -1.40
C GLY A 402 32.25 -8.49 -1.22
N LEU A 403 31.61 -7.32 -1.10
CA LEU A 403 30.15 -7.23 -1.01
C LEU A 403 29.46 -7.60 -2.32
N GLU A 404 30.04 -7.28 -3.47
CA GLU A 404 29.50 -7.68 -4.78
C GLU A 404 29.53 -9.20 -4.97
N VAL A 405 30.61 -9.86 -4.53
CA VAL A 405 30.67 -11.33 -4.50
C VAL A 405 29.57 -11.88 -3.60
N LYS A 406 29.47 -11.40 -2.36
CA LYS A 406 28.41 -11.84 -1.44
C LYS A 406 27.02 -11.61 -2.02
N ARG A 407 26.78 -10.47 -2.65
CA ARG A 407 25.48 -10.13 -3.27
C ARG A 407 25.11 -11.05 -4.42
N LYS A 408 26.10 -11.48 -5.22
CA LYS A 408 25.88 -12.48 -6.27
C LYS A 408 25.54 -13.85 -5.70
N GLU A 409 26.12 -14.21 -4.56
CA GLU A 409 25.82 -15.47 -3.85
C GLU A 409 24.44 -15.48 -3.19
N THR A 410 23.97 -14.31 -2.72
CA THR A 410 22.65 -14.17 -2.07
C THR A 410 21.52 -13.84 -3.05
N ILE A 411 21.76 -13.87 -4.37
CA ILE A 411 20.70 -13.59 -5.35
C ILE A 411 19.60 -14.65 -5.25
N PRO A 412 18.31 -14.25 -5.20
CA PRO A 412 17.25 -15.24 -5.16
C PRO A 412 17.27 -16.13 -6.42
N THR A 413 17.19 -17.44 -6.22
CA THR A 413 17.28 -18.42 -7.32
C THR A 413 16.17 -18.24 -8.35
N TRP A 414 14.94 -17.95 -7.88
CA TRP A 414 13.78 -17.68 -8.73
C TRP A 414 14.00 -16.45 -9.64
N TRP A 415 14.70 -15.43 -9.13
CA TRP A 415 15.02 -14.22 -9.91
C TRP A 415 16.03 -14.52 -11.02
N THR A 416 17.04 -15.35 -10.71
CA THR A 416 18.01 -15.81 -11.71
C THR A 416 17.35 -16.61 -12.83
N SER A 417 16.39 -17.47 -12.50
CA SER A 417 15.61 -18.21 -13.50
C SER A 417 14.78 -17.27 -14.36
N TRP A 418 14.06 -16.33 -13.74
CA TRP A 418 13.26 -15.34 -14.46
C TRP A 418 14.08 -14.48 -15.43
N LEU A 419 15.27 -14.06 -15.02
CA LEU A 419 16.18 -13.30 -15.89
C LEU A 419 16.59 -14.10 -17.13
N LYS A 420 16.86 -15.40 -16.99
CA LYS A 420 17.19 -16.26 -18.13
C LYS A 420 16.03 -16.35 -19.10
N ASP A 421 14.83 -16.62 -18.59
CA ASP A 421 13.61 -16.76 -19.39
C ASP A 421 13.19 -15.45 -20.08
N SER A 422 13.55 -14.29 -19.51
CA SER A 422 13.22 -12.97 -20.08
C SER A 422 14.19 -12.51 -21.17
N THR A 423 15.35 -13.17 -21.30
CA THR A 423 16.37 -12.84 -22.32
C THR A 423 16.27 -13.69 -23.58
N THR A 424 15.53 -14.79 -23.52
CA THR A 424 15.19 -15.65 -24.66
C THR A 424 13.92 -15.18 -25.33
#